data_AF-A0AA43JUP2-F1
#
_entry.id   AF-A0AA43JUP2-F1
#
_cell.length_a   1.000
_cell.length_b   1.000
_cell.length_c   1.000
_cell.angle_alpha   90.00
_cell.angle_beta   90.00
_cell.angle_gamma   90.00
#
_symmetry.space_group_name_H-M   'P 1'
#
loop_
_entity.id
_entity.type
_entity.pdbx_description
1 polymer ?
#
loop_
_entity_poly.entity_id
_entity_poly.type
_entity_poly.pdbx_seq_one_letter_code
_entity_poly.pdbx_strand_id
1 'polypeptide(L)' 'MSTRIDFTHLTPPERLALIEDLWASLSDEDALPLSPALASELERRVQAAQRDPDGGRGWEEVRGALERR' A
#
# COMPACT_ATOMS: atom_id res chain seq x y z
N MET A 1 16.06 -14.40 -12.44
CA MET A 1 16.81 -13.16 -12.76
C MET A 1 15.88 -11.99 -12.51
N SER A 2 16.12 -11.16 -11.49
CA SER A 2 15.38 -9.89 -11.37
C SER A 2 16.04 -8.86 -12.28
N THR A 3 15.37 -8.52 -13.37
CA THR A 3 15.73 -7.37 -14.19
C THR A 3 15.40 -6.11 -13.40
N ARG A 4 16.40 -5.28 -13.09
CA ARG A 4 16.14 -3.94 -12.53
C ARG A 4 15.79 -3.00 -13.68
N ILE A 5 14.66 -2.33 -13.57
CA ILE A 5 14.31 -1.21 -14.45
C ILE A 5 15.12 0.01 -13.99
N ASP A 6 15.88 0.61 -14.90
CA ASP A 6 16.59 1.88 -14.63
C ASP A 6 15.68 3.07 -14.96
N PHE A 7 15.28 3.80 -13.93
CA PHE A 7 14.45 5.00 -14.01
C PHE A 7 15.19 6.23 -13.45
N THR A 8 16.52 6.15 -13.29
CA THR A 8 17.32 7.24 -12.71
C THR A 8 17.29 8.51 -13.56
N HIS A 9 17.07 8.36 -14.87
CA HIS A 9 16.90 9.45 -15.83
C HIS A 9 15.59 10.24 -15.66
N LEU A 10 14.60 9.70 -14.95
CA LEU A 10 13.32 10.38 -14.71
C LEU A 10 13.44 11.42 -13.60
N THR A 11 12.79 12.56 -13.80
CA THR A 11 12.54 13.58 -12.78
C THR A 11 11.54 13.06 -11.72
N PRO A 12 11.46 13.69 -10.53
CA PRO A 12 10.50 13.26 -9.50
C PRO A 12 9.03 13.19 -9.98
N PRO A 13 8.49 14.16 -10.74
CA PRO A 13 7.14 14.05 -11.30
C PRO A 13 6.96 12.89 -12.27
N GLU A 14 7.94 12.66 -13.16
CA GLU A 14 7.90 11.53 -14.10
C GLU A 14 7.97 10.18 -13.39
N ARG A 15 8.68 10.09 -12.27
CA ARG A 15 8.69 8.89 -11.42
C ARG A 15 7.32 8.65 -10.79
N LEU A 16 6.62 9.70 -10.35
CA LEU A 16 5.27 9.56 -9.82
C LEU A 16 4.30 9.09 -10.91
N ALA A 17 4.36 9.68 -12.11
CA ALA A 17 3.56 9.24 -13.25
C ALA A 17 3.84 7.77 -13.62
N LEU A 18 5.12 7.36 -13.62
CA LEU A 18 5.48 5.96 -13.85
C LEU A 18 4.90 5.03 -12.77
N ILE A 19 4.90 5.45 -11.50
CA ILE A 19 4.28 4.66 -10.42
C ILE A 19 2.78 4.49 -10.68
N GLU A 20 2.09 5.55 -11.07
CA GLU A 20 0.66 5.52 -11.41
C GLU A 20 0.38 4.58 -12.61
N ASP A 21 1.17 4.70 -13.68
CA ASP A 21 1.03 3.86 -14.87
C ASP A 21 1.28 2.38 -14.56
N LEU A 22 2.34 2.08 -13.80
CA LEU A 22 2.65 0.73 -13.38
C LEU A 22 1.54 0.17 -12.49
N TRP A 23 0.99 0.98 -11.58
CA TRP A 23 -0.12 0.59 -10.74
C TRP A 23 -1.38 0.27 -11.56
N ALA A 24 -1.72 1.12 -12.52
CA ALA A 24 -2.86 0.93 -13.42
C ALA A 24 -2.68 -0.26 -14.38
N SER A 25 -1.45 -0.69 -14.64
CA SER A 25 -1.16 -1.85 -15.47
C SER A 25 -1.42 -3.19 -14.79
N LEU A 26 -1.59 -3.20 -13.45
CA LEU A 26 -1.94 -4.41 -12.71
C LEU A 26 -3.41 -4.75 -12.92
N SER A 27 -3.71 -6.01 -13.26
CA SER A 27 -5.08 -6.49 -13.40
C SER A 27 -5.57 -7.12 -12.09
N ASP A 28 -6.88 -7.04 -11.86
CA ASP A 28 -7.53 -7.76 -10.75
C ASP A 28 -7.54 -9.29 -10.96
N GLU A 29 -7.21 -9.78 -12.16
CA GLU A 29 -7.14 -11.20 -12.47
C GLU A 29 -6.03 -11.90 -11.67
N ASP A 30 -4.94 -11.18 -11.36
CA ASP A 30 -3.84 -11.66 -10.53
C ASP A 30 -4.08 -11.43 -9.03
N ALA A 31 -5.20 -10.80 -8.65
CA ALA A 31 -5.52 -10.54 -7.26
C ALA A 31 -5.90 -11.82 -6.53
N LEU A 32 -5.38 -11.99 -5.30
CA LEU A 32 -5.79 -13.09 -4.45
C LEU A 32 -7.27 -12.92 -4.04
N PRO A 33 -8.10 -13.96 -4.12
CA PRO A 33 -9.50 -13.86 -3.75
C PRO A 33 -9.63 -13.47 -2.27
N LEU A 34 -10.38 -12.41 -2.00
CA LEU A 34 -10.71 -12.03 -0.64
C LEU A 34 -11.76 -13.00 -0.08
N SER A 35 -11.41 -13.71 1.00
CA SER A 35 -12.41 -14.49 1.73
C SER A 35 -13.50 -13.55 2.29
N PRO A 36 -14.76 -14.01 2.42
CA PRO A 36 -15.83 -13.19 3.00
C PRO A 36 -15.49 -12.64 4.39
N ALA A 37 -14.76 -13.42 5.19
CA ALA A 37 -14.28 -13.00 6.51
C ALA A 37 -13.26 -11.86 6.42
N LEU A 38 -12.32 -11.94 5.46
CA LEU A 38 -11.33 -10.89 5.24
C LEU A 38 -11.98 -9.62 4.70
N ALA A 39 -12.92 -9.73 3.77
CA ALA A 39 -13.68 -8.58 3.26
C ALA A 39 -14.43 -7.85 4.39
N SER A 40 -15.13 -8.61 5.25
CA SER A 40 -15.86 -8.06 6.40
C SER A 40 -14.93 -7.37 7.41
N GLU A 41 -13.75 -7.94 7.65
CA GLU A 41 -12.74 -7.35 8.54
C GLU A 41 -12.15 -6.06 7.97
N LEU A 42 -11.87 -6.01 6.67
CA LEU A 42 -11.37 -4.80 6.00
C LEU A 42 -12.40 -3.67 6.08
N GLU A 43 -13.66 -3.97 5.79
CA GLU A 43 -14.75 -2.99 5.88
C GLU A 43 -14.92 -2.45 7.31
N ARG A 44 -14.90 -3.33 8.32
CA ARG A 44 -14.92 -2.93 9.74
C ARG A 44 -13.77 -1.99 10.08
N ARG A 45 -12.55 -2.24 9.59
CA ARG A 45 -11.37 -1.40 9.85
C ARG A 45 -11.46 -0.05 9.16
N VAL A 46 -11.94 0.00 7.93
CA VAL A 46 -12.16 1.26 7.20
C VAL A 46 -13.16 2.12 7.96
N GLN A 47 -14.29 1.55 8.38
CA GLN A 47 -15.29 2.29 9.17
C GLN A 47 -14.73 2.74 10.53
N ALA A 48 -13.87 1.95 11.17
CA ALA A 48 -13.21 2.35 12.41
C ALA A 48 -12.27 3.54 12.20
N ALA A 49 -11.44 3.51 11.15
CA ALA A 49 -10.53 4.61 10.82
C ALA A 49 -11.28 5.89 10.43
N GLN A 50 -12.43 5.77 9.74
CA GLN A 50 -13.28 6.92 9.42
C GLN A 50 -13.93 7.55 10.65
N ARG A 51 -14.29 6.73 11.65
CA ARG A 51 -14.88 7.21 12.92
C ARG A 51 -13.86 7.84 13.85
N ASP A 52 -12.60 7.41 13.78
CA ASP A 52 -11.51 7.92 14.60
C ASP A 52 -10.23 8.08 13.75
N PRO A 53 -10.12 9.19 12.98
CA PRO A 53 -8.99 9.42 12.08
C PRO A 53 -7.63 9.50 12.79
N ASP A 54 -7.63 9.95 14.05
CA ASP A 54 -6.42 10.13 14.86
C ASP A 54 -6.12 8.92 15.76
N GLY A 55 -6.98 7.90 15.76
CA GLY A 55 -6.81 6.67 16.55
C GLY A 55 -5.74 5.71 16.01
N GLY A 56 -5.11 6.05 14.89
CA GLY A 56 -4.01 5.30 14.29
C GLY A 56 -2.68 5.50 15.03
N ARG A 57 -1.77 4.54 14.90
CA ARG A 57 -0.39 4.68 15.37
C ARG A 57 0.43 5.42 14.32
N GLY A 58 1.19 6.43 14.73
CA GLY A 58 2.09 7.15 13.85
C GLY A 58 3.20 6.22 13.30
N TRP A 59 3.67 6.50 12.08
CA TRP A 59 4.70 5.69 11.44
C TRP A 59 5.96 5.52 12.29
N GLU A 60 6.42 6.58 12.93
CA GLU A 60 7.59 6.55 13.83
C GLU A 60 7.41 5.56 14.99
N GLU A 61 6.21 5.48 15.55
CA GLU A 61 5.88 4.56 16.65
C GLU A 61 5.86 3.10 16.17
N VAL A 62 5.29 2.86 14.99
CA VAL A 62 5.25 1.53 14.35
C VAL A 62 6.67 1.07 14.00
N ARG A 63 7.46 1.94 13.36
CA ARG A 63 8.85 1.65 12.97
C ARG A 63 9.69 1.30 14.20
N GLY A 64 9.61 2.11 15.26
CA GLY A 64 10.35 1.83 16.50
C GLY A 64 9.95 0.50 17.15
N ALA A 65 8.69 0.07 17.03
CA ALA A 65 8.27 -1.23 17.55
C ALA A 65 8.80 -2.42 16.74
N LEU A 66 8.97 -2.25 15.43
CA LEU A 66 9.54 -3.28 14.54
C LEU A 66 11.05 -3.43 14.73
N GLU A 67 11.78 -2.33 14.93
CA GLU A 67 13.23 -2.36 15.16
C GLU A 67 13.64 -2.99 16.50
N ARG A 68 12.70 -3.11 17.45
CA ARG A 68 12.91 -3.76 18.75
C ARG A 68 12.61 -5.27 18.76
N ARG A 69 12.18 -5.83 17.62
CA ARG A 69 11.90 -7.26 17.44
C ARG A 69 13.08 -7.96 16.78
#